data_AF-A0A7Z9M5D8-F1
#
_entry.id   AF-A0A7Z9M5D8-F1
#
_cell.length_a   1.000
_cell.length_b   1.000
_cell.length_c   1.000
_cell.angle_alpha   90.00
_cell.angle_beta   90.00
_cell.angle_gamma   90.00
#
_symmetry.space_group_name_H-M   'P 1'
#
loop_
_entity.id
_entity.type
_entity.pdbx_description
1 polymer ?
#
loop_
_entity_poly.entity_id
_entity_poly.type
_entity_poly.pdbx_seq_one_letter_code
_entity_poly.pdbx_strand_id
1 'polypeptide(L)'
;MVIEPRILEASTQVIGPHNAFLPFKRNVLELNPGDSWPLPYRGSRYSVRNNGSGQVLCWKTPMSGARITCTNASKEIIETIKDGKRGALGSFRITPHREVITKYHDDDTGKWPPIYLGKIEGLFEFGGFDLNPTLETGMLWTGLMFNHGEPFSVWSRQGADDCLHWKFLGIHFRTVEEYPKFCRLYREIRPRGGRLYITECGHIWMNVPTLIDLDVGNRWRQKIKDSLEEARESFETNDILLSATHDRVVTTKTYPIYVGRVEDYGMTAPPRTYFKDAATRHFGRGGENADDGGEYYGGKRASRSY
;
A
#
# COMPACT_ATOMS: atom_id res chain seq x y z
N MET A 1 -20.65 -8.54 -13.26
CA MET A 1 -20.44 -9.82 -12.56
C MET A 1 -19.26 -9.60 -11.64
N VAL A 2 -19.48 -9.56 -10.33
CA VAL A 2 -18.37 -9.42 -9.37
C VAL A 2 -17.68 -10.78 -9.31
N ILE A 3 -16.41 -10.82 -9.73
CA ILE A 3 -15.62 -12.06 -9.66
C ILE A 3 -15.25 -12.25 -8.19
N GLU A 4 -15.61 -13.40 -7.63
CA GLU A 4 -15.25 -13.76 -6.26
C GLU A 4 -13.73 -13.76 -6.10
N PRO A 5 -13.18 -13.16 -5.01
CA PRO A 5 -11.75 -13.10 -4.79
C PRO A 5 -11.09 -14.47 -4.70
N ARG A 6 -10.03 -14.68 -5.51
CA ARG A 6 -9.21 -15.90 -5.48
C ARG A 6 -7.76 -15.63 -5.80
N ILE A 7 -6.86 -16.46 -5.28
CA ILE A 7 -5.43 -16.41 -5.60
C ILE A 7 -5.17 -17.37 -6.75
N LEU A 8 -4.73 -16.83 -7.87
CA LEU A 8 -4.34 -17.60 -9.04
C LEU A 8 -2.89 -18.07 -8.89
N GLU A 9 -2.64 -19.34 -9.24
CA GLU A 9 -1.30 -19.90 -9.40
C GLU A 9 -0.62 -19.33 -10.66
N ALA A 10 -0.30 -18.05 -10.62
CA ALA A 10 0.31 -17.32 -11.72
C ALA A 10 1.72 -16.87 -11.35
N SER A 11 2.67 -17.04 -12.27
CA SER A 11 4.01 -16.47 -12.10
C SER A 11 3.97 -14.94 -12.14
N THR A 12 5.01 -14.31 -11.59
CA THR A 12 5.23 -12.87 -11.72
C THR A 12 6.69 -12.57 -12.03
N GLN A 13 6.90 -11.43 -12.69
CA GLN A 13 8.23 -10.91 -12.94
C GLN A 13 8.47 -9.72 -12.02
N VAL A 14 9.58 -9.79 -11.29
CA VAL A 14 10.07 -8.70 -10.46
C VAL A 14 11.45 -8.28 -10.93
N ILE A 15 11.74 -6.99 -10.78
CA ILE A 15 13.08 -6.48 -11.03
C ILE A 15 13.87 -6.67 -9.74
N GLY A 16 14.70 -7.70 -9.73
CA GLY A 16 15.62 -8.00 -8.64
C GLY A 16 16.73 -6.96 -8.54
N PRO A 17 17.62 -7.10 -7.53
CA PRO A 17 18.84 -6.31 -7.48
C PRO A 17 19.61 -6.40 -8.79
N HIS A 18 20.26 -5.30 -9.13
CA HIS A 18 21.22 -5.25 -10.20
C HIS A 18 22.28 -6.38 -10.02
N ASN A 19 22.87 -6.82 -11.13
CA ASN A 19 24.01 -7.73 -11.06
C ASN A 19 25.23 -6.92 -11.46
N ALA A 20 26.14 -6.69 -10.51
CA ALA A 20 27.37 -5.92 -10.73
C ALA A 20 28.16 -6.34 -11.99
N PHE A 21 28.00 -7.59 -12.46
CA PHE A 21 28.66 -8.11 -13.66
C PHE A 21 27.96 -7.73 -14.99
N LEU A 22 26.73 -7.20 -14.97
CA LEU A 22 25.98 -6.80 -16.17
C LEU A 22 25.29 -5.43 -15.99
N PRO A 23 26.05 -4.31 -16.09
CA PRO A 23 25.58 -2.93 -15.84
C PRO A 23 24.29 -2.49 -16.53
N PHE A 24 23.89 -3.15 -17.63
CA PHE A 24 22.77 -2.71 -18.48
C PHE A 24 21.60 -3.70 -18.58
N LYS A 25 21.70 -4.91 -18.00
CA LYS A 25 20.57 -5.84 -17.96
C LYS A 25 19.88 -5.75 -16.61
N ARG A 26 18.61 -5.31 -16.62
CA ARG A 26 17.74 -5.45 -15.45
C ARG A 26 17.66 -6.93 -15.10
N ASN A 27 17.96 -7.27 -13.85
CA ASN A 27 17.85 -8.64 -13.37
C ASN A 27 16.37 -8.96 -13.16
N VAL A 28 15.70 -9.40 -14.23
CA VAL A 28 14.30 -9.83 -14.15
C VAL A 28 14.30 -11.22 -13.54
N LEU A 29 13.67 -11.35 -12.38
CA LEU A 29 13.45 -12.61 -11.70
C LEU A 29 12.01 -13.04 -11.97
N GLU A 30 11.85 -14.26 -12.48
CA GLU A 30 10.56 -14.92 -12.52
C GLU A 30 10.32 -15.64 -11.18
N LEU A 31 9.15 -15.43 -10.59
CA LEU A 31 8.73 -16.05 -9.34
C LEU A 31 7.46 -16.84 -9.56
N ASN A 32 7.45 -18.07 -9.10
CA ASN A 32 6.31 -18.95 -9.02
C ASN A 32 5.75 -18.97 -7.59
N PRO A 33 4.45 -19.28 -7.40
CA PRO A 33 3.90 -19.50 -6.06
C PRO A 33 4.78 -20.44 -5.22
N GLY A 34 5.06 -20.04 -3.98
CA GLY A 34 5.99 -20.71 -3.06
C GLY A 34 7.41 -20.14 -3.05
N ASP A 35 7.84 -19.42 -4.10
CA ASP A 35 9.17 -18.83 -4.15
C ASP A 35 9.36 -17.73 -3.09
N SER A 36 10.60 -17.58 -2.63
CA SER A 36 10.98 -16.49 -1.73
C SER A 36 10.77 -15.13 -2.42
N TRP A 37 10.14 -14.20 -1.71
CA TRP A 37 9.91 -12.86 -2.21
C TRP A 37 11.16 -11.98 -2.02
N PRO A 38 11.84 -11.55 -3.09
CA PRO A 38 13.16 -10.91 -2.99
C PRO A 38 13.08 -9.40 -2.74
N LEU A 39 11.87 -8.82 -2.73
CA LEU A 39 11.64 -7.38 -2.59
C LEU A 39 11.16 -7.03 -1.17
N PRO A 40 11.05 -5.74 -0.81
CA PRO A 40 10.41 -5.35 0.44
C PRO A 40 9.00 -5.93 0.59
N TYR A 41 8.62 -6.28 1.82
CA TYR A 41 7.28 -6.76 2.16
C TYR A 41 6.29 -5.58 2.29
N ARG A 42 5.80 -5.11 1.14
CA ARG A 42 4.97 -3.90 1.01
C ARG A 42 3.72 -4.15 0.15
N GLY A 43 2.79 -3.20 0.19
CA GLY A 43 1.47 -3.30 -0.43
C GLY A 43 0.33 -3.10 0.56
N SER A 44 -0.90 -3.32 0.11
CA SER A 44 -2.11 -3.34 0.92
C SER A 44 -2.03 -4.45 1.97
N ARG A 45 -2.23 -4.12 3.25
CA ARG A 45 -2.15 -5.03 4.39
C ARG A 45 -3.53 -5.53 4.77
N TYR A 46 -3.66 -6.84 4.70
CA TYR A 46 -4.82 -7.59 5.18
C TYR A 46 -4.39 -8.58 6.25
N SER A 47 -5.35 -9.22 6.93
CA SER A 47 -5.05 -10.23 7.95
C SER A 47 -6.08 -11.33 7.99
N VAL A 48 -5.61 -12.57 8.12
CA VAL A 48 -6.45 -13.73 8.45
C VAL A 48 -6.40 -13.93 9.97
N ARG A 49 -7.56 -14.11 10.60
CA ARG A 49 -7.70 -14.30 12.07
C ARG A 49 -8.82 -15.28 12.38
N ASN A 50 -8.81 -15.82 13.59
CA ASN A 50 -9.95 -16.54 14.15
C ASN A 50 -10.90 -15.54 14.82
N ASN A 51 -12.21 -15.67 14.58
CA ASN A 51 -13.26 -14.84 15.20
C ASN A 51 -14.17 -15.62 16.16
N GLY A 52 -13.79 -16.85 16.55
CA GLY A 52 -14.58 -17.76 17.39
C GLY A 52 -15.52 -18.67 16.59
N SER A 53 -16.08 -18.18 15.49
CA SER A 53 -16.93 -18.98 14.57
C SER A 53 -16.15 -19.63 13.42
N GLY A 54 -14.93 -19.18 13.18
CA GLY A 54 -14.09 -19.64 12.10
C GLY A 54 -12.96 -18.68 11.80
N GLN A 55 -12.32 -18.90 10.65
CA GLN A 55 -11.28 -18.03 10.14
C GLN A 55 -11.89 -17.00 9.20
N VAL A 56 -11.48 -15.74 9.34
CA VAL A 56 -11.95 -14.63 8.54
C VAL A 56 -10.80 -13.76 8.06
N LEU A 57 -10.97 -13.21 6.86
CA LEU A 57 -10.13 -12.14 6.35
C LEU A 57 -10.66 -10.80 6.90
N CYS A 58 -9.76 -9.97 7.41
CA CYS A 58 -10.11 -8.67 7.96
C CYS A 58 -9.06 -7.60 7.65
N TRP A 59 -9.51 -6.36 7.75
CA TRP A 59 -8.66 -5.17 7.78
C TRP A 59 -8.71 -4.51 9.16
N LYS A 60 -7.59 -3.93 9.60
CA LYS A 60 -7.45 -3.36 10.95
C LYS A 60 -7.28 -1.84 10.88
N THR A 61 -8.10 -1.12 11.64
CA THR A 61 -7.88 0.29 11.92
C THR A 61 -6.80 0.47 13.01
N PRO A 62 -5.87 1.43 12.90
CA PRO A 62 -4.81 1.59 13.90
C PRO A 62 -5.27 2.12 15.25
N MET A 63 -6.25 3.04 15.29
CA MET A 63 -6.60 3.78 16.51
C MET A 63 -7.65 3.05 17.36
N SER A 64 -8.80 2.72 16.78
CA SER A 64 -9.84 1.95 17.47
C SER A 64 -9.46 0.48 17.67
N GLY A 65 -8.48 -0.03 16.92
CA GLY A 65 -8.18 -1.46 16.86
C GLY A 65 -9.33 -2.29 16.25
N ALA A 66 -10.36 -1.60 15.75
CA ALA A 66 -11.52 -2.17 15.12
C ALA A 66 -11.08 -2.98 13.90
N ARG A 67 -11.77 -4.10 13.71
CA ARG A 67 -11.53 -5.00 12.60
C ARG A 67 -12.76 -5.07 11.75
N ILE A 68 -12.57 -4.86 10.47
CA ILE A 68 -13.64 -4.88 9.48
C ILE A 68 -13.44 -6.17 8.69
N THR A 69 -14.42 -7.05 8.82
CA THR A 69 -14.40 -8.36 8.17
C THR A 69 -14.71 -8.20 6.69
N CYS A 70 -13.95 -8.91 5.86
CA CYS A 70 -14.24 -9.01 4.44
C CYS A 70 -15.48 -9.88 4.24
N THR A 71 -16.46 -9.39 3.47
CA THR A 71 -17.77 -10.04 3.31
C THR A 71 -17.78 -11.13 2.25
N ASN A 72 -16.81 -11.14 1.34
CA ASN A 72 -16.76 -12.04 0.19
C ASN A 72 -15.47 -12.88 0.13
N ALA A 73 -14.72 -13.01 1.24
CA ALA A 73 -13.55 -13.88 1.28
C ALA A 73 -13.95 -15.36 1.36
N SER A 74 -13.56 -16.14 0.34
CA SER A 74 -13.82 -17.57 0.29
C SER A 74 -12.98 -18.35 1.32
N LYS A 75 -13.35 -19.61 1.59
CA LYS A 75 -12.50 -20.49 2.41
C LYS A 75 -11.19 -20.82 1.69
N GLU A 76 -11.25 -20.99 0.37
CA GLU A 76 -10.09 -21.32 -0.46
C GLU A 76 -8.98 -20.27 -0.32
N ILE A 77 -9.31 -18.99 -0.44
CA ILE A 77 -8.29 -17.93 -0.31
C ILE A 77 -7.66 -17.89 1.08
N ILE A 78 -8.47 -18.15 2.13
CA ILE A 78 -8.00 -18.22 3.51
C ILE A 78 -7.03 -19.39 3.69
N GLU A 79 -7.36 -20.56 3.14
CA GLU A 79 -6.48 -21.74 3.20
C GLU A 79 -5.19 -21.53 2.40
N THR A 80 -5.23 -20.97 1.19
CA THR A 80 -4.00 -20.64 0.44
C THR A 80 -3.06 -19.73 1.23
N ILE A 81 -3.61 -18.72 1.91
CA ILE A 81 -2.80 -17.82 2.76
C ILE A 81 -2.22 -18.58 3.95
N LYS A 82 -2.99 -19.46 4.58
CA LYS A 82 -2.53 -20.27 5.72
C LYS A 82 -1.47 -21.27 5.32
N ASP A 83 -1.62 -21.94 4.19
CA ASP A 83 -0.65 -22.91 3.68
C ASP A 83 0.69 -22.21 3.42
N GLY A 84 0.66 -21.03 2.79
CA GLY A 84 1.83 -20.17 2.64
C GLY A 84 2.44 -19.71 3.98
N LYS A 85 1.65 -19.68 5.05
CA LYS A 85 2.09 -19.40 6.42
C LYS A 85 2.43 -20.65 7.23
N ARG A 86 2.47 -21.84 6.61
CA ARG A 86 2.67 -23.14 7.27
C ARG A 86 1.63 -23.40 8.38
N GLY A 87 0.37 -23.11 8.09
CA GLY A 87 -0.77 -23.26 9.00
C GLY A 87 -1.00 -22.07 9.94
N ALA A 88 -0.09 -21.10 10.00
CA ALA A 88 -0.24 -19.93 10.86
C ALA A 88 -1.22 -18.88 10.30
N LEU A 89 -1.79 -18.09 11.21
CA LEU A 89 -2.62 -16.93 10.87
C LEU A 89 -1.75 -15.65 10.85
N GLY A 90 -2.31 -14.54 10.37
CA GLY A 90 -1.66 -13.24 10.47
C GLY A 90 -1.78 -12.38 9.22
N SER A 91 -0.87 -11.43 9.09
CA SER A 91 -0.93 -10.44 8.01
C SER A 91 -0.32 -10.96 6.71
N PHE A 92 -0.89 -10.53 5.60
CA PHE A 92 -0.36 -10.70 4.24
C PHE A 92 -0.37 -9.34 3.51
N ARG A 93 0.21 -9.27 2.32
CA ARG A 93 0.28 -8.07 1.48
C ARG A 93 -0.23 -8.34 0.08
N ILE A 94 -0.86 -7.34 -0.53
CA ILE A 94 -1.16 -7.31 -1.97
C ILE A 94 -0.50 -6.10 -2.60
N THR A 95 0.31 -6.30 -3.63
CA THR A 95 0.98 -5.21 -4.36
C THR A 95 0.05 -4.57 -5.40
N PRO A 96 0.42 -3.41 -5.99
CA PRO A 96 -0.31 -2.83 -7.11
C PRO A 96 -0.40 -3.76 -8.33
N HIS A 97 0.56 -4.69 -8.47
CA HIS A 97 0.58 -5.70 -9.53
C HIS A 97 -0.22 -6.95 -9.15
N ARG A 98 -1.06 -6.86 -8.10
CA ARG A 98 -1.92 -7.93 -7.59
C ARG A 98 -1.16 -9.12 -7.02
N GLU A 99 0.11 -8.96 -6.67
CA GLU A 99 0.91 -10.06 -6.14
C GLU A 99 0.58 -10.25 -4.66
N VAL A 100 0.25 -11.48 -4.28
CA VAL A 100 -0.04 -11.85 -2.90
C VAL A 100 1.23 -12.34 -2.24
N ILE A 101 1.63 -11.68 -1.15
CA ILE A 101 2.87 -11.96 -0.44
C ILE A 101 2.52 -12.24 1.01
N THR A 102 3.10 -13.27 1.59
CA THR A 102 2.97 -13.58 3.01
C THR A 102 4.35 -13.81 3.63
N LYS A 103 4.38 -14.04 4.94
CA LYS A 103 5.55 -14.48 5.70
C LYS A 103 5.18 -15.72 6.51
N TYR A 104 6.07 -16.70 6.58
CA TYR A 104 5.97 -17.83 7.50
C TYR A 104 7.04 -17.75 8.59
N HIS A 105 6.85 -18.44 9.71
CA HIS A 105 7.90 -18.58 10.73
C HIS A 105 8.83 -19.72 10.34
N ASP A 106 10.11 -19.41 10.19
CA ASP A 106 11.14 -20.39 9.94
C ASP A 106 11.80 -20.80 11.26
N ASP A 107 11.41 -21.96 11.79
CA ASP A 107 11.85 -22.43 13.11
C ASP A 107 13.38 -22.61 13.19
N ASP A 108 14.03 -22.97 12.07
CA ASP A 108 15.48 -23.19 12.02
C ASP A 108 16.27 -21.88 12.16
N THR A 109 15.73 -20.78 11.61
CA THR A 109 16.41 -19.48 11.60
C THR A 109 15.82 -18.46 12.58
N GLY A 110 14.64 -18.74 13.14
CA GLY A 110 13.84 -17.82 13.96
C GLY A 110 13.32 -16.60 13.19
N LYS A 111 13.35 -16.63 11.86
CA LYS A 111 13.02 -15.48 11.00
C LYS A 111 11.68 -15.64 10.32
N TRP A 112 11.23 -14.53 9.74
CA TRP A 112 9.98 -14.46 8.99
C TRP A 112 10.22 -14.17 7.50
N PRO A 113 10.76 -15.12 6.72
CA PRO A 113 11.01 -14.93 5.30
C PRO A 113 9.69 -14.69 4.54
N PRO A 114 9.66 -13.69 3.64
CA PRO A 114 8.49 -13.46 2.81
C PRO A 114 8.47 -14.43 1.62
N ILE A 115 7.28 -14.86 1.22
CA ILE A 115 7.05 -15.74 0.07
C ILE A 115 5.93 -15.19 -0.81
N TYR A 116 6.01 -15.50 -2.10
CA TYR A 116 4.98 -15.20 -3.08
C TYR A 116 3.94 -16.32 -3.13
N LEU A 117 2.65 -15.98 -3.17
CA LEU A 117 1.55 -16.96 -3.21
C LEU A 117 0.83 -17.03 -4.56
N GLY A 118 1.08 -16.09 -5.47
CA GLY A 118 0.31 -15.96 -6.71
C GLY A 118 -0.31 -14.56 -6.86
N LYS A 119 -1.28 -14.42 -7.78
CA LYS A 119 -1.96 -13.14 -8.04
C LYS A 119 -3.41 -13.16 -7.60
N ILE A 120 -3.85 -12.06 -6.99
CA ILE A 120 -5.26 -11.88 -6.67
C ILE A 120 -6.06 -11.59 -7.96
N GLU A 121 -7.16 -12.31 -8.13
CA GLU A 121 -8.26 -11.97 -9.03
C GLU A 121 -9.50 -11.68 -8.20
N GLY A 122 -10.38 -10.81 -8.69
CA GLY A 122 -11.53 -10.32 -7.94
C GLY A 122 -11.19 -9.15 -7.01
N LEU A 123 -12.18 -8.72 -6.23
CA LEU A 123 -12.06 -7.58 -5.32
C LEU A 123 -12.62 -7.93 -3.94
N PHE A 124 -11.85 -7.69 -2.89
CA PHE A 124 -12.37 -7.82 -1.53
C PHE A 124 -13.41 -6.75 -1.22
N GLU A 125 -14.48 -7.17 -0.57
CA GLU A 125 -15.55 -6.28 -0.11
C GLU A 125 -15.46 -6.09 1.40
N PHE A 126 -15.43 -4.84 1.83
CA PHE A 126 -15.49 -4.46 3.24
C PHE A 126 -16.66 -3.52 3.42
N GLY A 127 -17.60 -3.87 4.30
CA GLY A 127 -18.78 -3.05 4.56
C GLY A 127 -18.40 -1.60 4.85
N GLY A 128 -19.04 -0.67 4.13
CA GLY A 128 -18.81 0.78 4.24
C GLY A 128 -17.64 1.33 3.40
N PHE A 129 -16.84 0.50 2.74
CA PHE A 129 -15.74 0.98 1.88
C PHE A 129 -15.95 0.58 0.42
N ASP A 130 -15.47 1.43 -0.48
CA ASP A 130 -15.37 1.12 -1.89
C ASP A 130 -13.89 1.09 -2.30
N LEU A 131 -13.39 -0.10 -2.65
CA LEU A 131 -11.98 -0.32 -3.00
C LEU A 131 -11.67 -0.05 -4.48
N ASN A 132 -12.70 0.09 -5.31
CA ASN A 132 -12.57 0.42 -6.73
C ASN A 132 -13.57 1.52 -7.11
N PRO A 133 -13.52 2.68 -6.43
CA PRO A 133 -14.54 3.69 -6.57
C PRO A 133 -14.37 4.49 -7.85
N THR A 134 -15.47 5.07 -8.34
CA THR A 134 -15.41 6.09 -9.39
C THR A 134 -15.39 7.46 -8.74
N LEU A 135 -14.21 8.07 -8.64
CA LEU A 135 -14.00 9.37 -7.99
C LEU A 135 -13.25 10.31 -8.93
N GLU A 136 -13.38 11.62 -8.70
CA GLU A 136 -12.55 12.62 -9.34
C GLU A 136 -11.32 12.99 -8.50
N THR A 137 -10.24 13.41 -9.16
CA THR A 137 -9.09 14.02 -8.49
C THR A 137 -9.53 15.12 -7.54
N GLY A 138 -9.04 15.07 -6.30
CA GLY A 138 -9.36 16.02 -5.24
C GLY A 138 -10.48 15.57 -4.31
N MET A 139 -11.22 14.51 -4.65
CA MET A 139 -12.26 13.95 -3.78
C MET A 139 -11.67 13.16 -2.62
N LEU A 140 -12.44 13.00 -1.54
CA LEU A 140 -12.07 12.14 -0.42
C LEU A 140 -12.04 10.67 -0.88
N TRP A 141 -10.97 9.95 -0.51
CA TRP A 141 -10.82 8.53 -0.81
C TRP A 141 -11.80 7.69 0.02
N THR A 142 -12.56 6.82 -0.63
CA THR A 142 -13.63 6.00 -0.01
C THR A 142 -13.22 4.55 0.29
N GLY A 143 -12.01 4.15 -0.08
CA GLY A 143 -11.47 2.84 0.25
C GLY A 143 -10.83 2.80 1.64
N LEU A 144 -10.12 1.73 1.95
CA LEU A 144 -9.41 1.59 3.22
C LEU A 144 -8.36 2.70 3.37
N MET A 145 -8.35 3.41 4.50
CA MET A 145 -7.56 4.65 4.70
C MET A 145 -6.25 4.42 5.46
N PHE A 146 -5.94 3.17 5.80
CA PHE A 146 -4.72 2.78 6.51
C PHE A 146 -4.16 1.50 5.92
N ASN A 147 -2.83 1.48 5.76
CA ASN A 147 -2.10 0.33 5.22
C ASN A 147 -2.72 -0.24 3.94
N HIS A 148 -3.34 0.59 3.11
CA HIS A 148 -3.97 0.20 1.86
C HIS A 148 -3.29 0.93 0.71
N GLY A 149 -2.79 0.15 -0.23
CA GLY A 149 -1.87 0.59 -1.25
C GLY A 149 -0.42 0.59 -0.80
N GLU A 150 0.43 0.47 -1.80
CA GLU A 150 1.86 0.49 -1.70
C GLU A 150 2.37 1.93 -1.60
N PRO A 151 3.21 2.27 -0.58
CA PRO A 151 3.59 3.65 -0.34
C PRO A 151 4.70 4.10 -1.28
N PHE A 152 4.50 5.28 -1.83
CA PHE A 152 5.48 6.05 -2.61
C PHE A 152 5.51 7.50 -2.15
N SER A 153 6.38 8.31 -2.73
CA SER A 153 6.41 9.75 -2.53
C SER A 153 6.83 10.48 -3.79
N VAL A 154 6.24 11.64 -4.03
CA VAL A 154 6.74 12.60 -5.02
C VAL A 154 7.54 13.66 -4.28
N TRP A 155 8.73 13.97 -4.78
CA TRP A 155 9.60 15.01 -4.22
C TRP A 155 9.48 16.28 -5.06
N SER A 156 9.66 17.43 -4.41
CA SER A 156 9.54 18.75 -5.04
C SER A 156 10.76 19.66 -4.80
N ARG A 157 11.91 19.05 -4.52
CA ARG A 157 13.18 19.79 -4.39
C ARG A 157 13.65 20.30 -5.76
N GLN A 158 14.48 21.33 -5.78
CA GLN A 158 15.14 21.78 -7.00
C GLN A 158 15.92 20.61 -7.63
N GLY A 159 15.69 20.34 -8.92
CA GLY A 159 16.24 19.18 -9.62
C GLY A 159 15.54 17.84 -9.34
N ALA A 160 14.31 17.86 -8.77
CA ALA A 160 13.52 16.65 -8.61
C ALA A 160 13.25 15.99 -9.97
N ASP A 161 13.56 14.70 -10.06
CA ASP A 161 13.20 13.87 -11.20
C ASP A 161 11.69 13.58 -11.22
N ASP A 162 11.21 13.01 -12.32
CA ASP A 162 9.82 12.61 -12.45
C ASP A 162 9.59 11.15 -12.02
N CYS A 163 10.47 10.61 -11.17
CA CYS A 163 10.30 9.29 -10.56
C CYS A 163 9.45 9.35 -9.27
N LEU A 164 8.88 8.20 -8.88
CA LEU A 164 8.34 8.03 -7.54
C LEU A 164 9.42 7.49 -6.61
N HIS A 165 9.41 7.96 -5.37
CA HIS A 165 10.45 7.67 -4.40
C HIS A 165 9.93 6.82 -3.25
N TRP A 166 10.79 5.97 -2.70
CA TRP A 166 10.53 5.22 -1.48
C TRP A 166 11.75 5.28 -0.57
N LYS A 167 11.54 5.28 0.74
CA LYS A 167 12.62 5.34 1.73
C LYS A 167 12.48 4.20 2.73
N PHE A 168 13.56 3.48 2.96
CA PHE A 168 13.62 2.40 3.94
C PHE A 168 14.97 2.40 4.64
N LEU A 169 14.95 2.39 5.98
CA LEU A 169 16.15 2.44 6.83
C LEU A 169 17.17 3.52 6.41
N GLY A 170 16.68 4.70 6.01
CA GLY A 170 17.54 5.81 5.56
C GLY A 170 17.97 5.75 4.09
N ILE A 171 17.82 4.59 3.43
CA ILE A 171 18.15 4.38 2.02
C ILE A 171 17.01 4.88 1.14
N HIS A 172 17.36 5.59 0.08
CA HIS A 172 16.41 6.14 -0.89
C HIS A 172 16.40 5.29 -2.16
N PHE A 173 15.20 5.00 -2.63
CA PHE A 173 14.92 4.25 -3.84
C PHE A 173 14.00 5.07 -4.72
N ARG A 174 14.09 4.84 -6.03
CA ARG A 174 13.20 5.46 -7.02
C ARG A 174 12.58 4.39 -7.92
N THR A 175 11.54 4.75 -8.64
CA THR A 175 10.95 3.88 -9.66
C THR A 175 11.88 3.65 -10.83
N VAL A 176 11.60 2.57 -11.57
CA VAL A 176 12.35 2.18 -12.76
C VAL A 176 12.03 3.12 -13.93
N GLU A 177 10.75 3.49 -14.09
CA GLU A 177 10.31 4.49 -15.06
C GLU A 177 10.07 5.86 -14.41
N GLU A 178 10.02 6.88 -15.28
CA GLU A 178 9.60 8.24 -14.98
C GLU A 178 8.13 8.46 -15.35
N TYR A 179 7.44 9.32 -14.59
CA TYR A 179 6.02 9.60 -14.72
C TYR A 179 5.75 11.13 -14.73
N PRO A 180 6.23 11.86 -15.74
CA PRO A 180 6.18 13.33 -15.77
C PRO A 180 4.76 13.90 -15.65
N LYS A 181 3.78 13.28 -16.31
CA LYS A 181 2.38 13.72 -16.25
C LYS A 181 1.82 13.64 -14.83
N PHE A 182 2.05 12.50 -14.16
CA PHE A 182 1.62 12.30 -12.78
C PHE A 182 2.36 13.21 -11.80
N CYS A 183 3.69 13.25 -11.88
CA CYS A 183 4.51 14.05 -10.97
C CYS A 183 4.21 15.55 -11.08
N ARG A 184 3.91 16.05 -12.29
CA ARG A 184 3.45 17.42 -12.50
C ARG A 184 2.12 17.67 -11.80
N LEU A 185 1.09 16.85 -12.05
CA LEU A 185 -0.21 16.98 -11.39
C LEU A 185 -0.07 16.91 -9.87
N TYR A 186 0.69 15.94 -9.37
CA TYR A 186 0.90 15.78 -7.93
C TYR A 186 1.51 17.05 -7.32
N ARG A 187 2.50 17.68 -7.98
CA ARG A 187 3.12 18.92 -7.51
C ARG A 187 2.20 20.14 -7.66
N GLU A 188 1.27 20.13 -8.61
CA GLU A 188 0.21 21.16 -8.67
C GLU A 188 -0.74 21.05 -7.48
N ILE A 189 -1.08 19.83 -7.06
CA ILE A 189 -1.95 19.62 -5.90
C ILE A 189 -1.18 19.84 -4.59
N ARG A 190 0.02 19.26 -4.45
CA ARG A 190 0.90 19.35 -3.27
C ARG A 190 2.30 19.84 -3.66
N PRO A 191 2.54 21.17 -3.73
CA PRO A 191 3.82 21.74 -4.14
C PRO A 191 5.02 21.34 -3.27
N ARG A 192 4.81 20.94 -2.02
CA ARG A 192 5.86 20.45 -1.10
C ARG A 192 6.15 18.95 -1.25
N GLY A 193 5.46 18.28 -2.17
CA GLY A 193 5.54 16.84 -2.34
C GLY A 193 4.94 16.09 -1.15
N GLY A 194 5.23 14.79 -1.08
CA GLY A 194 4.84 13.96 0.04
C GLY A 194 4.41 12.56 -0.38
N ARG A 195 3.78 11.84 0.56
CA ARG A 195 3.43 10.43 0.39
C ARG A 195 2.11 10.24 -0.37
N LEU A 196 2.11 9.19 -1.17
CA LEU A 196 0.96 8.64 -1.87
C LEU A 196 0.96 7.12 -1.76
N TYR A 197 -0.16 6.51 -2.11
CA TYR A 197 -0.39 5.08 -2.05
C TYR A 197 -1.04 4.63 -3.35
N ILE A 198 -0.55 3.50 -3.89
CA ILE A 198 -1.09 2.88 -5.11
C ILE A 198 -1.68 1.53 -4.71
N THR A 199 -2.97 1.32 -4.96
CA THR A 199 -3.68 0.08 -4.61
C THR A 199 -3.51 -1.02 -5.66
N GLU A 200 -3.88 -2.25 -5.32
CA GLU A 200 -4.01 -3.41 -6.21
C GLU A 200 -5.04 -3.24 -7.33
N CYS A 201 -5.92 -2.24 -7.18
CA CYS A 201 -6.88 -1.81 -8.19
C CYS A 201 -6.34 -0.69 -9.09
N GLY A 202 -5.10 -0.24 -8.87
CA GLY A 202 -4.49 0.85 -9.64
C GLY A 202 -4.94 2.25 -9.23
N HIS A 203 -5.77 2.40 -8.18
CA HIS A 203 -6.13 3.69 -7.61
C HIS A 203 -4.96 4.32 -6.87
N ILE A 204 -4.80 5.63 -7.04
CA ILE A 204 -3.80 6.46 -6.38
C ILE A 204 -4.52 7.42 -5.44
N TRP A 205 -4.10 7.43 -4.18
CA TRP A 205 -4.55 8.39 -3.19
C TRP A 205 -3.37 8.92 -2.37
N MET A 206 -3.53 10.08 -1.76
CA MET A 206 -2.45 10.77 -1.06
C MET A 206 -2.90 11.35 0.27
N ASN A 207 -1.92 11.69 1.10
CA ASN A 207 -2.17 12.40 2.33
C ASN A 207 -2.09 13.90 2.10
N VAL A 208 -3.18 14.61 2.32
CA VAL A 208 -3.23 16.08 2.34
C VAL A 208 -3.30 16.54 3.80
N PRO A 209 -2.36 17.35 4.31
CA PRO A 209 -2.44 17.89 5.66
C PRO A 209 -3.75 18.65 5.92
N THR A 210 -4.25 18.61 7.15
CA THR A 210 -5.47 19.35 7.53
C THR A 210 -5.31 20.86 7.37
N LEU A 211 -4.08 21.38 7.43
CA LEU A 211 -3.74 22.76 7.09
C LEU A 211 -3.64 22.93 5.56
N ILE A 212 -4.77 22.76 4.87
CA ILE A 212 -4.89 22.75 3.41
C ILE A 212 -4.23 23.99 2.79
N ASP A 213 -4.47 25.17 3.36
CA ASP A 213 -3.96 26.45 2.82
C ASP A 213 -2.43 26.58 2.85
N LEU A 214 -1.72 25.73 3.59
CA LEU A 214 -0.25 25.76 3.69
C LEU A 214 0.45 24.77 2.76
N ASP A 215 -0.27 23.73 2.30
CA ASP A 215 0.35 22.58 1.62
C ASP A 215 -0.28 22.26 0.26
N VAL A 216 -1.54 22.67 0.04
CA VAL A 216 -2.23 22.48 -1.24
C VAL A 216 -1.99 23.67 -2.16
N GLY A 217 -1.73 23.40 -3.44
CA GLY A 217 -1.54 24.43 -4.47
C GLY A 217 -2.83 25.22 -4.70
N ASN A 218 -2.71 26.53 -4.97
CA ASN A 218 -3.84 27.47 -5.00
C ASN A 218 -5.02 27.01 -5.87
N ARG A 219 -4.74 26.38 -7.02
CA ARG A 219 -5.77 25.90 -7.97
C ARG A 219 -6.64 24.77 -7.40
N TRP A 220 -6.14 24.03 -6.41
CA TRP A 220 -6.80 22.85 -5.85
C TRP A 220 -7.43 23.09 -4.49
N ARG A 221 -7.10 24.20 -3.81
CA ARG A 221 -7.55 24.47 -2.44
C ARG A 221 -9.06 24.47 -2.30
N GLN A 222 -9.74 25.25 -3.15
CA GLN A 222 -11.20 25.37 -3.07
C GLN A 222 -11.86 24.04 -3.42
N LYS A 223 -11.46 23.41 -4.54
CA LYS A 223 -11.99 22.09 -4.95
C LYS A 223 -11.88 21.05 -3.83
N ILE A 224 -10.74 20.97 -3.14
CA ILE A 224 -10.57 20.01 -2.03
C ILE A 224 -11.42 20.39 -0.82
N LYS A 225 -11.52 21.69 -0.47
CA LYS A 225 -12.38 22.15 0.64
C LYS A 225 -13.85 21.83 0.38
N ASP A 226 -14.35 22.17 -0.80
CA ASP A 226 -15.74 21.90 -1.22
C ASP A 226 -16.03 20.40 -1.16
N SER A 227 -15.11 19.58 -1.68
CA SER A 227 -15.28 18.12 -1.65
C SER A 227 -15.25 17.53 -0.24
N LEU A 228 -14.50 18.12 0.70
CA LEU A 228 -14.51 17.67 2.09
C LEU A 228 -15.81 18.04 2.82
N GLU A 229 -16.41 19.18 2.47
CA GLU A 229 -17.72 19.58 2.99
C GLU A 229 -18.81 18.64 2.46
N GLU A 230 -18.83 18.37 1.15
CA GLU A 230 -19.75 17.41 0.52
C GLU A 230 -19.56 15.97 1.07
N ALA A 231 -18.32 15.54 1.28
CA ALA A 231 -18.03 14.24 1.87
C ALA A 231 -18.57 14.13 3.31
N ARG A 232 -18.54 15.23 4.07
CA ARG A 232 -19.07 15.25 5.43
C ARG A 232 -20.58 15.03 5.45
N GLU A 233 -21.31 15.64 4.53
CA GLU A 233 -22.77 15.48 4.40
C GLU A 233 -23.14 14.08 3.88
N SER A 234 -22.46 13.62 2.82
CA SER A 234 -22.76 12.32 2.21
C SER A 234 -22.42 11.13 3.10
N PHE A 235 -21.38 11.24 3.94
CA PHE A 235 -20.95 10.14 4.81
C PHE A 235 -21.80 9.98 6.07
N GLU A 236 -22.77 10.87 6.33
CA GLU A 236 -23.71 10.71 7.46
C GLU A 236 -24.54 9.41 7.35
N THR A 237 -24.70 8.88 6.14
CA THR A 237 -25.35 7.57 5.92
C THR A 237 -24.41 6.37 5.96
N ASN A 238 -23.10 6.59 6.15
CA ASN A 238 -22.07 5.55 6.19
C ASN A 238 -21.15 5.75 7.41
N ASP A 239 -21.67 5.35 8.58
CA ASP A 239 -20.99 5.48 9.88
C ASP A 239 -19.58 4.87 9.91
N ILE A 240 -19.37 3.76 9.19
CA ILE A 240 -18.09 3.06 9.15
C ILE A 240 -17.04 3.92 8.45
N LEU A 241 -17.37 4.46 7.28
CA LEU A 241 -16.45 5.31 6.51
C LEU A 241 -16.21 6.65 7.22
N LEU A 242 -17.25 7.23 7.81
CA LEU A 242 -17.15 8.45 8.60
C LEU A 242 -16.22 8.27 9.80
N SER A 243 -16.41 7.18 10.57
CA SER A 243 -15.55 6.84 11.70
C SER A 243 -14.10 6.58 11.27
N ALA A 244 -13.89 5.84 10.17
CA ALA A 244 -12.55 5.59 9.65
C ALA A 244 -11.85 6.87 9.16
N THR A 245 -12.60 7.80 8.56
CA THR A 245 -12.10 9.12 8.14
C THR A 245 -11.69 9.95 9.34
N HIS A 246 -12.54 10.02 10.36
CA HIS A 246 -12.24 10.70 11.61
C HIS A 246 -10.97 10.11 12.26
N ASP A 247 -10.88 8.78 12.35
CA ASP A 247 -9.71 8.08 12.89
C ASP A 247 -8.43 8.44 12.12
N ARG A 248 -8.52 8.51 10.78
CA ARG A 248 -7.41 8.90 9.91
C ARG A 248 -6.94 10.31 10.19
N VAL A 249 -7.85 11.27 10.25
CA VAL A 249 -7.52 12.68 10.46
C VAL A 249 -6.96 12.90 11.85
N VAL A 250 -7.53 12.29 12.89
CA VAL A 250 -7.03 12.40 14.27
C VAL A 250 -5.62 11.83 14.39
N THR A 251 -5.39 10.62 13.84
CA THR A 251 -4.12 9.88 13.96
C THR A 251 -3.00 10.51 13.14
N THR A 252 -3.29 10.95 11.93
CA THR A 252 -2.26 11.34 10.95
C THR A 252 -2.19 12.83 10.67
N LYS A 253 -3.20 13.60 11.10
CA LYS A 253 -3.41 15.02 10.74
C LYS A 253 -3.46 15.24 9.23
N THR A 254 -3.98 14.26 8.49
CA THR A 254 -4.13 14.30 7.04
C THR A 254 -5.46 13.73 6.58
N TYR A 255 -6.02 14.30 5.52
CA TYR A 255 -7.13 13.76 4.76
C TYR A 255 -6.60 12.83 3.66
N PRO A 256 -7.23 11.66 3.44
CA PRO A 256 -6.91 10.77 2.33
C PRO A 256 -7.62 11.28 1.06
N ILE A 257 -6.88 11.95 0.17
CA ILE A 257 -7.44 12.55 -1.04
C ILE A 257 -7.12 11.68 -2.25
N TYR A 258 -8.14 11.38 -3.04
CA TYR A 258 -8.02 10.65 -4.29
C TYR A 258 -7.31 11.49 -5.36
N VAL A 259 -6.41 10.84 -6.09
CA VAL A 259 -5.63 11.48 -7.15
C VAL A 259 -6.11 11.03 -8.53
N GLY A 260 -6.28 9.73 -8.73
CA GLY A 260 -6.66 9.16 -10.03
C GLY A 260 -6.28 7.69 -10.11
N ARG A 261 -6.27 7.12 -11.31
CA ARG A 261 -5.79 5.76 -11.60
C ARG A 261 -4.43 5.83 -12.28
N VAL A 262 -3.62 4.78 -12.16
CA VAL A 262 -2.31 4.69 -12.85
C VAL A 262 -2.45 4.92 -14.36
N GLU A 263 -3.51 4.42 -14.97
CA GLU A 263 -3.78 4.53 -16.42
C GLU A 263 -4.10 5.96 -16.88
N ASP A 264 -4.70 6.79 -16.02
CA ASP A 264 -5.01 8.21 -16.32
C ASP A 264 -3.75 9.01 -16.65
N TYR A 265 -2.60 8.53 -16.17
CA TYR A 265 -1.30 9.16 -16.32
C TYR A 265 -0.40 8.51 -17.37
N GLY A 266 -0.94 7.60 -18.18
CA GLY A 266 -0.19 6.89 -19.21
C GLY A 266 0.74 5.80 -18.68
N MET A 267 0.53 5.34 -17.44
CA MET A 267 1.26 4.20 -16.91
C MET A 267 0.66 2.91 -17.48
N THR A 268 1.43 2.16 -18.26
CA THR A 268 0.99 0.87 -18.84
C THR A 268 0.89 -0.24 -17.79
N ALA A 269 1.58 -0.08 -16.66
CA ALA A 269 1.52 -0.92 -15.50
C ALA A 269 1.79 -0.08 -14.24
N PRO A 270 1.42 -0.57 -13.05
CA PRO A 270 1.80 0.10 -11.81
C PRO A 270 3.33 0.25 -11.66
N PRO A 271 3.80 1.25 -10.89
CA PRO A 271 5.23 1.51 -10.75
C PRO A 271 6.01 0.42 -10.02
N ARG A 272 7.19 0.07 -10.53
CA ARG A 272 8.17 -0.79 -9.85
C ARG A 272 9.32 0.03 -9.28
N THR A 273 9.70 -0.24 -8.03
CA THR A 273 10.89 0.35 -7.41
C THR A 273 12.16 -0.33 -7.90
N TYR A 274 13.18 0.47 -8.21
CA TYR A 274 14.53 0.00 -8.51
C TYR A 274 15.35 -0.14 -7.22
N PHE A 275 15.90 -1.33 -6.98
CA PHE A 275 16.73 -1.63 -5.81
C PHE A 275 18.19 -1.84 -6.20
N LYS A 276 19.10 -1.10 -5.56
CA LYS A 276 20.56 -1.31 -5.68
C LYS A 276 20.99 -2.52 -4.83
N ASP A 277 22.03 -3.23 -5.25
CA ASP A 277 22.48 -4.51 -4.67
C ASP A 277 22.78 -4.44 -3.18
N ALA A 278 23.39 -3.35 -2.73
CA ALA A 278 23.70 -3.17 -1.32
C ALA A 278 22.45 -3.13 -0.42
N ALA A 279 21.28 -2.82 -0.96
CA ALA A 279 20.03 -2.78 -0.21
C ALA A 279 19.34 -4.15 -0.11
N THR A 280 19.57 -5.06 -1.06
CA THR A 280 18.83 -6.34 -1.11
C THR A 280 19.28 -7.35 -0.07
N ARG A 281 20.45 -7.14 0.55
CA ARG A 281 20.84 -7.85 1.78
C ARG A 281 19.83 -7.72 2.93
N HIS A 282 18.95 -6.70 2.87
CA HIS A 282 17.90 -6.45 3.86
C HIS A 282 16.54 -7.05 3.49
N PHE A 283 16.40 -7.66 2.30
CA PHE A 283 15.14 -8.23 1.80
C PHE A 283 15.24 -9.75 1.63
N GLY A 284 14.11 -10.43 1.48
CA GLY A 284 14.02 -11.88 1.21
C GLY A 284 14.44 -12.83 2.33
N ARG A 285 15.37 -12.45 3.22
CA ARG A 285 15.85 -13.29 4.32
C ARG A 285 14.93 -13.34 5.53
N GLY A 286 13.89 -12.50 5.56
CA GLY A 286 13.06 -12.27 6.73
C GLY A 286 13.78 -11.49 7.84
N GLY A 287 13.02 -10.74 8.62
CA GLY A 287 13.48 -10.19 9.89
C GLY A 287 13.03 -11.05 11.06
N GLU A 288 13.37 -10.61 12.27
CA GLU A 288 13.00 -11.27 13.53
C GLU A 288 11.52 -11.03 13.89
N ASN A 289 10.81 -10.15 13.17
CA ASN A 289 9.42 -9.82 13.44
C ASN A 289 8.51 -10.20 12.25
N ALA A 290 7.36 -10.81 12.58
CA ALA A 290 6.31 -11.12 11.63
C ALA A 290 5.80 -9.87 10.86
N ASP A 291 5.94 -8.68 11.46
CA ASP A 291 5.35 -7.43 10.98
C ASP A 291 6.36 -6.36 10.52
N ASP A 292 7.59 -6.71 10.08
CA ASP A 292 8.65 -5.76 9.60
C ASP A 292 8.26 -4.75 8.49
N GLY A 293 6.99 -4.67 8.08
CA GLY A 293 6.49 -3.48 7.40
C GLY A 293 6.49 -2.30 8.37
N GLY A 294 7.65 -1.64 8.50
CA GLY A 294 7.94 -0.51 9.39
C GLY A 294 6.68 0.20 9.88
N GLU A 295 6.22 -0.22 11.06
CA GLU A 295 4.96 0.26 11.60
C GLU A 295 5.06 1.76 11.82
N TYR A 296 3.99 2.43 11.41
CA TYR A 296 3.74 3.84 11.57
C TYR A 296 3.62 4.16 13.07
N TYR A 297 4.74 4.32 13.78
CA TYR A 297 4.78 5.12 14.99
C TYR A 297 5.34 6.48 14.60
N GLY A 298 4.47 7.50 14.54
CA GLY A 298 4.91 8.88 14.67
C GLY A 298 5.87 8.95 15.84
N GLY A 299 7.06 9.49 15.60
CA GLY A 299 8.20 9.30 16.48
C GLY A 299 7.87 9.63 17.94
N LYS A 300 8.02 8.65 18.82
CA LYS A 300 8.62 8.96 20.12
C LYS A 300 10.06 9.34 19.80
N ARG A 301 10.33 10.65 19.73
CA ARG A 301 11.69 11.14 20.00
C ARG A 301 12.13 10.43 21.28
N ALA A 302 13.20 9.66 21.21
CA ALA A 302 13.90 9.25 22.41
C ALA A 302 14.12 10.52 23.23
N SER A 303 13.50 10.59 24.40
CA SER A 303 13.84 11.60 25.40
C SER A 303 15.32 11.36 25.69
N ARG A 304 16.18 12.25 25.18
CA ARG A 304 17.51 12.40 25.73
C ARG A 304 17.30 12.90 27.15
N SER A 305 17.47 12.01 28.11
CA SER A 305 17.78 12.39 29.48
C SER A 305 19.05 13.25 29.43
N TYR A 306 18.90 14.52 29.75
CA TYR A 306 19.98 15.31 30.34
C TYR A 306 19.93 15.09 31.84
#